data_AF-A0A838EIX2-F1
#
_entry.id   AF-A0A838EIX2-F1
#
_cell.length_a   1.000
_cell.length_b   1.000
_cell.length_c   1.000
_cell.angle_alpha   90.00
_cell.angle_beta   90.00
_cell.angle_gamma   90.00
#
_symmetry.space_group_name_H-M   'P 1'
#
loop_
_entity.id
_entity.type
_entity.pdbx_description
1 polymer ?
#
loop_
_entity_poly.entity_id
_entity_poly.type
_entity_poly.pdbx_seq_one_letter_code
_entity_poly.pdbx_strand_id
1 'polypeptide(L)'
;MEFEGQITYLRNECVLFMRTKERFGGLSNMAAGYPLSINGINIPTSEALYQACRFPHKSEIQKVIIGQRSPMTAKMKSKPYRKDTRPDWDQVRVDIMWWCLRVKLAQHWEKFGDLLLSTGNNPIIEESYKDQFWGAKPVSEEKLIGLNVLGQLLTNLRELLKRLDADKLQYVSPLTLSQFLLIDKPIGAIESGNHKYDTSTFSVKETMYDLFASDRNVVPSTRKDVRSLLDVDKHSASFSEGYIPYASLAPENTCVQLSLDFI
;
A
#
# COMPACT_ATOMS: atom_id res chain seq x y z
N MET A 1 -0.83 24.30 2.04
CA MET A 1 0.29 23.39 1.81
C MET A 1 0.19 22.96 0.37
N GLU A 2 0.87 23.68 -0.51
CA GLU A 2 1.03 23.28 -1.91
C GLU A 2 2.03 22.14 -1.93
N PHE A 3 1.64 21.00 -2.50
CA PHE A 3 2.58 19.91 -2.73
C PHE A 3 3.39 20.30 -3.97
N GLU A 4 4.71 20.43 -3.88
CA GLU A 4 5.53 20.45 -5.09
C GLU A 4 5.26 19.15 -5.88
N GLY A 5 5.08 19.21 -7.20
CA GLY A 5 4.83 18.02 -8.04
C GLY A 5 3.37 17.61 -8.29
N GLN A 6 2.40 18.54 -8.20
CA GLN A 6 1.02 18.24 -8.61
C GLN A 6 0.89 17.97 -10.12
N ILE A 7 0.13 16.92 -10.46
CA ILE A 7 -0.14 16.53 -11.85
C ILE A 7 -1.51 17.08 -12.27
N THR A 8 -1.59 17.62 -13.48
CA THR A 8 -2.86 18.06 -14.09
C THR A 8 -3.38 16.97 -15.03
N TYR A 9 -4.67 16.64 -14.89
CA TYR A 9 -5.36 15.64 -15.70
C TYR A 9 -6.51 16.28 -16.49
N LEU A 10 -6.66 15.90 -17.76
CA LEU A 10 -7.80 16.27 -18.59
C LEU A 10 -8.93 15.25 -18.40
N ARG A 11 -10.12 15.72 -18.01
CA ARG A 11 -11.26 14.86 -17.65
C ARG A 11 -11.69 13.93 -18.78
N ASN A 12 -11.66 14.41 -20.02
CA ASN A 12 -12.06 13.66 -21.21
C ASN A 12 -11.07 12.56 -21.62
N GLU A 13 -9.85 12.58 -21.08
CA GLU A 13 -8.80 11.58 -21.35
C GLU A 13 -8.68 10.54 -20.23
N CYS A 14 -9.51 10.64 -19.18
CA CYS A 14 -9.39 9.84 -17.96
C CYS A 14 -10.61 8.96 -17.71
N VAL A 15 -10.41 7.85 -17.00
CA VAL A 15 -11.48 7.12 -16.32
C VAL A 15 -11.60 7.66 -14.91
N LEU A 16 -12.73 8.32 -14.62
CA LEU A 16 -12.99 8.93 -13.33
C LEU A 16 -13.86 8.02 -12.46
N PHE A 17 -13.55 7.97 -11.17
CA PHE A 17 -14.49 7.50 -10.15
C PHE A 17 -14.49 8.43 -8.95
N MET A 18 -15.68 8.68 -8.39
CA MET A 18 -15.85 9.46 -7.17
C MET A 18 -16.70 8.71 -6.15
N ARG A 19 -17.77 8.03 -6.60
CA ARG A 19 -18.70 7.32 -5.71
C ARG A 19 -18.67 5.82 -5.96
N THR A 20 -18.81 5.07 -4.88
CA THR A 20 -18.67 3.61 -4.88
C THR A 20 -19.80 2.86 -5.62
N LYS A 21 -20.90 3.54 -5.94
CA LYS A 21 -22.06 2.97 -6.66
C LYS A 21 -22.11 3.33 -8.14
N GLU A 22 -21.15 4.12 -8.64
CA GLU A 22 -21.06 4.48 -10.06
C GLU A 22 -20.41 3.35 -10.86
N ARG A 23 -20.43 3.48 -12.19
CA ARG A 23 -19.86 2.48 -13.14
C ARG A 23 -18.48 1.98 -12.72
N PHE A 24 -17.59 2.90 -12.35
CA PHE A 24 -16.22 2.59 -11.93
C PHE A 24 -16.05 2.65 -10.40
N GLY A 25 -17.15 2.73 -9.64
CA GLY A 25 -17.12 2.86 -8.19
C GLY A 25 -16.45 1.68 -7.48
N GLY A 26 -16.43 0.51 -8.13
CA GLY A 26 -15.69 -0.66 -7.67
C GLY A 26 -14.17 -0.48 -7.63
N LEU A 27 -13.60 0.52 -8.31
CA LEU A 27 -12.16 0.83 -8.26
C LEU A 27 -11.72 1.39 -6.90
N SER A 28 -12.63 2.06 -6.18
CA SER A 28 -12.33 2.61 -4.87
C SER A 28 -12.00 1.51 -3.84
N ASN A 29 -11.04 1.79 -2.95
CA ASN A 29 -10.80 1.01 -1.73
C ASN A 29 -12.00 1.08 -0.75
N MET A 30 -12.88 2.08 -0.91
CA MET A 30 -14.14 2.23 -0.16
C MET A 30 -15.29 1.42 -0.78
N ALA A 31 -15.07 0.69 -1.89
CA ALA A 31 -16.14 -0.09 -2.51
C ALA A 31 -16.56 -1.27 -1.62
N ALA A 32 -17.86 -1.37 -1.34
CA ALA A 32 -18.45 -2.57 -0.77
C ALA A 32 -18.63 -3.65 -1.85
N GLY A 33 -18.84 -4.90 -1.43
CA GLY A 33 -19.04 -6.03 -2.35
C GLY A 33 -17.74 -6.68 -2.87
N TYR A 34 -16.62 -6.40 -2.18
CA TYR A 34 -15.32 -7.06 -2.33
C TYR A 34 -14.80 -7.48 -0.93
N PRO A 35 -15.53 -8.35 -0.19
CA PRO A 35 -15.07 -8.80 1.12
C PRO A 35 -13.75 -9.55 1.00
N LEU A 36 -12.84 -9.32 1.94
CA LEU A 36 -11.51 -9.94 1.95
C LEU A 36 -11.42 -10.95 3.10
N SER A 37 -10.59 -11.97 2.94
CA SER A 37 -10.23 -12.90 4.00
C SER A 37 -8.71 -12.94 4.20
N ILE A 38 -8.23 -12.58 5.38
CA ILE A 38 -6.80 -12.62 5.73
C ILE A 38 -6.63 -13.51 6.94
N ASN A 39 -5.83 -14.57 6.83
CA ASN A 39 -5.65 -15.56 7.91
C ASN A 39 -6.99 -16.09 8.48
N GLY A 40 -8.01 -16.24 7.62
CA GLY A 40 -9.37 -16.65 8.01
C GLY A 40 -10.23 -15.55 8.65
N ILE A 41 -9.72 -14.32 8.80
CA ILE A 41 -10.47 -13.17 9.31
C ILE A 41 -11.20 -12.50 8.14
N ASN A 42 -12.53 -12.42 8.24
CA ASN A 42 -13.36 -11.72 7.25
C ASN A 42 -13.29 -10.20 7.47
N ILE A 43 -12.95 -9.47 6.41
CA ILE A 43 -12.79 -8.02 6.41
C ILE A 43 -13.71 -7.42 5.34
N PRO A 44 -14.67 -6.55 5.70
CA PRO A 44 -15.72 -6.13 4.77
C PRO A 44 -15.24 -5.38 3.52
N THR A 45 -14.14 -4.63 3.62
CA THR A 45 -13.61 -3.77 2.54
C THR A 45 -12.10 -3.62 2.62
N SER A 46 -11.47 -3.25 1.50
CA SER A 46 -10.06 -2.86 1.47
C SER A 46 -9.74 -1.66 2.37
N GLU A 47 -10.66 -0.70 2.52
CA GLU A 47 -10.48 0.40 3.49
C GLU A 47 -10.38 -0.10 4.93
N ALA A 48 -11.21 -1.06 5.33
CA ALA A 48 -11.15 -1.61 6.69
C ALA A 48 -9.81 -2.32 6.93
N LEU A 49 -9.30 -3.07 5.94
CA LEU A 49 -7.98 -3.69 6.00
C LEU A 49 -6.86 -2.64 6.10
N TYR A 50 -6.88 -1.64 5.23
CA TYR A 50 -5.91 -0.54 5.22
C TYR A 50 -5.86 0.21 6.56
N GLN A 51 -7.03 0.52 7.13
CA GLN A 51 -7.12 1.17 8.45
C GLN A 51 -6.68 0.25 9.59
N ALA A 52 -6.90 -1.08 9.50
CA ALA A 52 -6.41 -2.03 10.50
C ALA A 52 -4.87 -2.16 10.47
N CYS A 53 -4.26 -2.19 9.27
CA CYS A 53 -2.81 -2.24 9.09
C CYS A 53 -2.07 -1.00 9.62
N ARG A 54 -2.80 0.11 9.86
CA ARG A 54 -2.28 1.31 10.53
C ARG A 54 -1.92 1.08 12.01
N PHE A 55 -2.52 0.07 12.64
CA PHE A 55 -2.38 -0.21 14.08
C PHE A 55 -1.89 -1.65 14.35
N PRO A 56 -0.69 -2.03 13.87
CA PRO A 56 -0.18 -3.40 13.97
C PRO A 56 -0.02 -3.91 15.41
N HIS A 57 0.18 -3.01 16.38
CA HIS A 57 0.41 -3.36 17.80
C HIS A 57 -0.84 -3.22 18.68
N LYS A 58 -2.02 -3.02 18.08
CA LYS A 58 -3.26 -2.69 18.80
C LYS A 58 -4.42 -3.50 18.27
N SER A 59 -4.44 -4.80 18.56
CA SER A 59 -5.44 -5.72 18.00
C SER A 59 -6.87 -5.36 18.41
N GLU A 60 -7.07 -4.73 19.56
CA GLU A 60 -8.35 -4.19 20.01
C GLU A 60 -8.88 -3.12 19.07
N ILE A 61 -8.02 -2.21 18.59
CA ILE A 61 -8.39 -1.18 17.61
C ILE A 61 -8.68 -1.83 16.26
N GLN A 62 -7.85 -2.79 15.83
CA GLN A 62 -8.06 -3.54 14.58
C GLN A 62 -9.43 -4.24 14.59
N LYS A 63 -9.80 -4.92 15.68
CA LYS A 63 -11.11 -5.59 15.85
C LYS A 63 -12.26 -4.58 15.74
N VAL A 64 -12.16 -3.42 16.39
CA VAL A 64 -13.17 -2.36 16.29
C VAL A 64 -13.35 -1.90 14.84
N ILE A 65 -12.26 -1.69 14.10
CA ILE A 65 -12.29 -1.25 12.69
C ILE A 65 -12.90 -2.32 11.79
N ILE A 66 -12.41 -3.57 11.88
CA ILE A 66 -12.84 -4.70 11.04
C ILE A 66 -14.30 -5.06 11.29
N GLY A 67 -14.78 -4.89 12.53
CA GLY A 67 -16.18 -5.12 12.89
C GLY A 67 -17.18 -4.16 12.25
N GLN A 68 -16.73 -3.11 11.55
CA GLN A 68 -17.63 -2.14 10.91
C GLN A 68 -18.04 -2.58 9.51
N ARG A 69 -19.35 -2.68 9.27
CA ARG A 69 -19.91 -3.03 7.95
C ARG A 69 -19.63 -1.99 6.87
N SER A 70 -19.57 -0.71 7.24
CA SER A 70 -19.35 0.39 6.31
C SER A 70 -17.89 0.82 6.30
N PRO A 71 -17.26 0.97 5.12
CA PRO A 71 -15.88 1.46 4.99
C PRO A 71 -15.71 2.86 5.58
N MET A 72 -16.73 3.72 5.42
CA MET A 72 -16.72 5.05 6.04
C MET A 72 -16.71 4.95 7.56
N THR A 73 -17.49 4.03 8.14
CA THR A 73 -17.50 3.81 9.59
C THR A 73 -16.20 3.22 10.08
N ALA A 74 -15.59 2.27 9.35
CA ALA A 74 -14.26 1.75 9.66
C ALA A 74 -13.21 2.87 9.73
N LYS A 75 -13.17 3.74 8.71
CA LYS A 75 -12.32 4.95 8.67
C LYS A 75 -12.63 5.94 9.78
N MET A 76 -13.90 6.12 10.15
CA MET A 76 -14.26 7.01 11.26
C MET A 76 -13.81 6.45 12.61
N LYS A 77 -13.95 5.13 12.82
CA LYS A 77 -13.54 4.46 14.06
C LYS A 77 -12.03 4.41 14.25
N SER A 78 -11.23 4.53 13.17
CA SER A 78 -9.78 4.69 13.31
C SER A 78 -9.33 6.09 13.75
N LYS A 79 -10.12 7.15 13.49
CA LYS A 79 -9.70 8.54 13.75
C LYS A 79 -9.36 8.86 15.22
N PRO A 80 -10.11 8.40 16.24
CA PRO A 80 -9.78 8.67 17.64
C PRO A 80 -8.42 8.11 18.07
N TYR A 81 -7.93 7.09 17.37
CA TYR A 81 -6.69 6.38 17.70
C TYR A 81 -5.50 6.82 16.86
N ARG A 82 -5.57 7.95 16.16
CA ARG A 82 -4.46 8.40 15.29
C ARG A 82 -3.11 8.53 16.03
N LYS A 83 -3.13 8.81 17.33
CA LYS A 83 -1.92 8.84 18.18
C LYS A 83 -1.25 7.47 18.34
N ASP A 84 -2.00 6.38 18.13
CA ASP A 84 -1.56 4.99 18.24
C ASP A 84 -1.11 4.41 16.87
N THR A 85 -1.05 5.25 15.83
CA THR A 85 -0.59 4.87 14.50
C THR A 85 0.85 4.35 14.57
N ARG A 86 1.17 3.32 13.77
CA ARG A 86 2.56 2.87 13.59
C ARG A 86 3.50 4.03 13.23
N PRO A 87 4.71 4.11 13.80
CA PRO A 87 5.59 5.27 13.66
C PRO A 87 6.10 5.50 12.23
N ASP A 88 6.14 4.44 11.42
CA ASP A 88 6.57 4.44 10.02
C ASP A 88 5.42 4.66 9.02
N TRP A 89 4.22 5.05 9.48
CA TRP A 89 3.01 5.06 8.67
C TRP A 89 3.12 5.87 7.39
N ASP A 90 3.67 7.09 7.45
CA ASP A 90 3.77 7.93 6.25
C ASP A 90 4.75 7.37 5.21
N GLN A 91 5.70 6.53 5.63
CA GLN A 91 6.60 5.83 4.72
C GLN A 91 5.95 4.59 4.10
N VAL A 92 5.10 3.86 4.84
CA VAL A 92 4.58 2.55 4.41
C VAL A 92 3.14 2.57 3.90
N ARG A 93 2.41 3.67 4.08
CA ARG A 93 0.96 3.76 3.75
C ARG A 93 0.68 3.44 2.27
N VAL A 94 1.59 3.78 1.37
CA VAL A 94 1.42 3.49 -0.06
C VAL A 94 1.62 2.00 -0.35
N ASP A 95 2.66 1.38 0.23
CA ASP A 95 2.89 -0.06 0.11
C ASP A 95 1.74 -0.89 0.70
N ILE A 96 1.19 -0.46 1.84
CA ILE A 96 0.01 -1.10 2.45
C ILE A 96 -1.21 -0.97 1.53
N MET A 97 -1.46 0.19 0.94
CA MET A 97 -2.58 0.35 0.00
C MET A 97 -2.38 -0.51 -1.26
N TRP A 98 -1.18 -0.51 -1.84
CA TRP A 98 -0.82 -1.36 -2.97
C TRP A 98 -1.09 -2.83 -2.66
N TRP A 99 -0.64 -3.31 -1.50
CA TRP A 99 -0.90 -4.65 -1.02
C TRP A 99 -2.39 -4.92 -0.85
N CYS A 100 -3.18 -4.00 -0.27
CA CYS A 100 -4.63 -4.15 -0.14
C CYS A 100 -5.34 -4.29 -1.49
N LEU A 101 -4.90 -3.56 -2.52
CA LEU A 101 -5.45 -3.65 -3.88
C LEU A 101 -5.08 -4.98 -4.54
N ARG A 102 -3.86 -5.47 -4.34
CA ARG A 102 -3.43 -6.79 -4.82
C ARG A 102 -4.24 -7.91 -4.17
N VAL A 103 -4.46 -7.86 -2.85
CA VAL A 103 -5.35 -8.82 -2.16
C VAL A 103 -6.76 -8.77 -2.74
N LYS A 104 -7.28 -7.56 -2.97
CA LYS A 104 -8.61 -7.37 -3.58
C LYS A 104 -8.70 -8.02 -4.95
N LEU A 105 -7.68 -7.84 -5.80
CA LEU A 105 -7.61 -8.51 -7.11
C LEU A 105 -7.52 -10.02 -6.97
N ALA A 106 -6.60 -10.54 -6.16
CA ALA A 106 -6.42 -11.97 -5.99
C ALA A 106 -7.72 -12.67 -5.58
N GLN A 107 -8.45 -12.11 -4.62
CA GLN A 107 -9.69 -12.72 -4.09
C GLN A 107 -10.94 -12.43 -4.92
N HIS A 108 -10.90 -11.43 -5.81
CA HIS A 108 -12.01 -11.06 -6.69
C HIS A 108 -11.54 -10.99 -8.15
N TRP A 109 -10.88 -12.06 -8.58
CA TRP A 109 -10.14 -12.14 -9.84
C TRP A 109 -10.95 -11.66 -11.05
N GLU A 110 -12.09 -12.29 -11.30
CA GLU A 110 -12.98 -11.94 -12.43
C GLU A 110 -13.61 -10.57 -12.20
N LYS A 111 -14.37 -10.40 -11.11
CA LYS A 111 -15.16 -9.19 -10.88
C LYS A 111 -14.33 -7.90 -10.83
N PHE A 112 -13.22 -7.90 -10.10
CA PHE A 112 -12.36 -6.73 -9.97
C PHE A 112 -11.38 -6.61 -11.14
N GLY A 113 -10.87 -7.74 -11.65
CA GLY A 113 -9.99 -7.77 -12.82
C GLY A 113 -10.68 -7.25 -14.08
N ASP A 114 -11.90 -7.72 -14.37
CA ASP A 114 -12.71 -7.23 -15.50
C ASP A 114 -12.99 -5.73 -15.38
N LEU A 115 -13.27 -5.25 -14.15
CA LEU A 115 -13.46 -3.83 -13.91
C LEU A 115 -12.19 -3.02 -14.24
N LEU A 116 -11.02 -3.49 -13.81
CA LEU A 116 -9.73 -2.87 -14.14
C LEU A 116 -9.49 -2.86 -15.65
N LEU A 117 -9.67 -3.99 -16.32
CA LEU A 117 -9.46 -4.12 -17.77
C LEU A 117 -10.45 -3.27 -18.57
N SER A 118 -11.69 -3.10 -18.09
CA SER A 118 -12.71 -2.27 -18.74
C SER A 118 -12.34 -0.78 -18.83
N THR A 119 -11.34 -0.33 -18.07
CA THR A 119 -10.82 1.04 -18.14
C THR A 119 -9.91 1.27 -19.36
N GLY A 120 -9.59 0.21 -20.12
CA GLY A 120 -8.79 0.27 -21.34
C GLY A 120 -7.36 0.69 -21.06
N ASN A 121 -6.92 1.75 -21.75
CA ASN A 121 -5.59 2.33 -21.58
C ASN A 121 -5.61 3.72 -20.92
N ASN A 122 -6.79 4.24 -20.61
CA ASN A 122 -6.91 5.59 -20.05
C ASN A 122 -6.42 5.61 -18.59
N PRO A 123 -5.81 6.71 -18.12
CA PRO A 123 -5.48 6.90 -16.71
C PRO A 123 -6.71 6.76 -15.82
N ILE A 124 -6.56 6.07 -14.69
CA ILE A 124 -7.59 5.94 -13.68
C ILE A 124 -7.40 7.04 -12.65
N ILE A 125 -8.43 7.85 -12.38
CA ILE A 125 -8.37 8.98 -11.45
C ILE A 125 -9.48 8.88 -10.39
N GLU A 126 -9.10 8.96 -9.11
CA GLU A 126 -10.05 9.22 -8.04
C GLU A 126 -10.34 10.73 -7.97
N GLU A 127 -11.55 11.14 -8.31
CA GLU A 127 -11.96 12.53 -8.12
C GLU A 127 -12.30 12.79 -6.65
N SER A 128 -11.61 13.76 -6.04
CA SER A 128 -11.76 14.08 -4.62
C SER A 128 -11.71 15.58 -4.35
N TYR A 129 -12.74 16.12 -3.69
CA TYR A 129 -12.76 17.53 -3.31
C TYR A 129 -11.82 17.88 -2.14
N LYS A 130 -11.25 16.89 -1.47
CA LYS A 130 -10.49 17.08 -0.22
C LYS A 130 -9.09 16.48 -0.24
N ASP A 131 -8.90 15.37 -0.95
CA ASP A 131 -7.69 14.55 -0.88
C ASP A 131 -6.96 14.59 -2.22
N GLN A 132 -5.93 15.43 -2.30
CA GLN A 132 -5.06 15.56 -3.47
C GLN A 132 -3.89 14.58 -3.44
N PHE A 133 -3.71 13.79 -2.37
CA PHE A 133 -2.66 12.78 -2.31
C PHE A 133 -3.17 11.48 -2.95
N TRP A 134 -4.28 10.95 -2.46
CA TRP A 134 -4.86 9.71 -3.00
C TRP A 134 -5.63 9.95 -4.30
N GLY A 135 -6.27 11.11 -4.45
CA GLY A 135 -7.03 11.50 -5.63
C GLY A 135 -6.57 12.83 -6.24
N ALA A 136 -7.43 13.38 -7.11
CA ALA A 136 -7.25 14.68 -7.75
C ALA A 136 -8.50 15.55 -7.56
N LYS A 137 -8.28 16.84 -7.29
CA LYS A 137 -9.33 17.82 -7.06
C LYS A 137 -9.70 18.53 -8.37
N PRO A 138 -10.99 18.73 -8.66
CA PRO A 138 -11.42 19.59 -9.77
C PRO A 138 -10.93 21.03 -9.60
N VAL A 139 -10.30 21.57 -10.64
CA VAL A 139 -9.93 23.00 -10.70
C VAL A 139 -10.71 23.75 -11.78
N SER A 140 -11.29 23.03 -12.73
CA SER A 140 -12.29 23.52 -13.69
C SER A 140 -13.22 22.38 -14.11
N GLU A 141 -14.16 22.68 -15.01
CA GLU A 141 -15.02 21.67 -15.64
C GLU A 141 -14.25 20.65 -16.49
N GLU A 142 -13.01 20.94 -16.86
CA GLU A 142 -12.18 20.13 -17.76
C GLU A 142 -10.97 19.52 -17.06
N LYS A 143 -10.51 20.10 -15.95
CA LYS A 143 -9.22 19.77 -15.33
C LYS A 143 -9.35 19.33 -13.88
N LEU A 144 -8.55 18.33 -13.52
CA LEU A 144 -8.27 17.96 -12.13
C LEU A 144 -6.79 18.14 -11.83
N ILE A 145 -6.47 18.43 -10.57
CA ILE A 145 -5.09 18.53 -10.07
C ILE A 145 -4.93 17.70 -8.80
N GLY A 146 -3.88 16.88 -8.75
CA GLY A 146 -3.50 16.10 -7.57
C GLY A 146 -2.45 15.06 -7.90
N LEU A 147 -1.92 14.39 -6.88
CA LEU A 147 -0.99 13.29 -7.06
C LEU A 147 -1.72 12.03 -7.56
N ASN A 148 -2.97 11.81 -7.13
CA ASN A 148 -3.78 10.66 -7.55
C ASN A 148 -3.06 9.30 -7.36
N VAL A 149 -2.41 9.11 -6.22
CA VAL A 149 -1.63 7.89 -5.95
C VAL A 149 -2.48 6.64 -6.06
N LEU A 150 -3.75 6.67 -5.62
CA LEU A 150 -4.65 5.50 -5.72
C LEU A 150 -4.87 5.10 -7.19
N GLY A 151 -5.16 6.08 -8.04
CA GLY A 151 -5.40 5.86 -9.46
C GLY A 151 -4.16 5.34 -10.21
N GLN A 152 -2.97 5.83 -9.84
CA GLN A 152 -1.70 5.30 -10.36
C GLN A 152 -1.49 3.84 -9.96
N LEU A 153 -1.73 3.48 -8.70
CA LEU A 153 -1.66 2.08 -8.24
C LEU A 153 -2.64 1.19 -9.03
N LEU A 154 -3.88 1.63 -9.22
CA LEU A 154 -4.87 0.87 -10.00
C LEU A 154 -4.46 0.70 -11.47
N THR A 155 -3.90 1.75 -12.07
CA THR A 155 -3.37 1.72 -13.44
C THR A 155 -2.25 0.70 -13.55
N ASN A 156 -1.29 0.70 -12.63
CA ASN A 156 -0.21 -0.27 -12.59
C ASN A 156 -0.73 -1.70 -12.40
N LEU A 157 -1.69 -1.90 -11.50
CA LEU A 157 -2.29 -3.21 -11.27
C LEU A 157 -2.98 -3.75 -12.53
N ARG A 158 -3.64 -2.88 -13.30
CA ARG A 158 -4.23 -3.23 -14.61
C ARG A 158 -3.16 -3.64 -15.62
N GLU A 159 -2.05 -2.90 -15.70
CA GLU A 159 -0.97 -3.25 -16.64
C GLU A 159 -0.29 -4.57 -16.28
N LEU A 160 -0.15 -4.89 -14.98
CA LEU A 160 0.27 -6.22 -14.55
C LEU A 160 -0.72 -7.30 -14.98
N LEU A 161 -2.02 -7.03 -14.86
CA LEU A 161 -3.08 -7.98 -15.22
C LEU A 161 -3.16 -8.27 -16.73
N LYS A 162 -2.61 -7.39 -17.58
CA LYS A 162 -2.51 -7.60 -19.04
C LYS A 162 -1.33 -8.50 -19.44
N ARG A 163 -0.39 -8.81 -18.53
CA ARG A 163 0.79 -9.63 -18.82
C ARG A 163 0.42 -11.10 -19.03
N LEU A 164 1.27 -11.83 -19.75
CA LEU A 164 1.10 -13.28 -19.99
C LEU A 164 1.16 -14.10 -18.69
N ASP A 165 1.88 -13.61 -17.68
CA ASP A 165 2.05 -14.25 -16.38
C ASP A 165 1.21 -13.57 -15.28
N ALA A 166 0.09 -12.95 -15.67
CA ALA A 166 -0.82 -12.29 -14.73
C ALA A 166 -1.37 -13.26 -13.67
N ASP A 167 -1.46 -14.55 -13.96
CA ASP A 167 -1.90 -15.60 -13.05
C ASP A 167 -1.14 -15.58 -11.71
N LYS A 168 0.15 -15.19 -11.72
CA LYS A 168 0.97 -14.97 -10.52
C LYS A 168 0.42 -13.91 -9.55
N LEU A 169 -0.41 -12.97 -10.01
CA LEU A 169 -1.02 -11.94 -9.17
C LEU A 169 -2.06 -12.52 -8.19
N GLN A 170 -2.52 -13.75 -8.42
CA GLN A 170 -3.36 -14.48 -7.47
C GLN A 170 -2.61 -14.93 -6.20
N TYR A 171 -1.28 -14.84 -6.21
CA TYR A 171 -0.42 -14.99 -5.05
C TYR A 171 0.05 -13.61 -4.55
N VAL A 172 -0.21 -13.31 -3.28
CA VAL A 172 0.17 -12.04 -2.65
C VAL A 172 0.98 -12.32 -1.39
N SER A 173 2.30 -12.12 -1.48
CA SER A 173 3.19 -12.16 -0.32
C SER A 173 2.82 -11.11 0.73
N PRO A 174 3.06 -11.37 2.03
CA PRO A 174 2.99 -10.32 3.03
C PRO A 174 4.08 -9.28 2.80
N LEU A 175 3.84 -8.05 3.25
CA LEU A 175 4.85 -6.99 3.18
C LEU A 175 5.97 -7.27 4.19
N THR A 176 7.22 -6.98 3.79
CA THR A 176 8.40 -7.03 4.67
C THR A 176 8.46 -5.79 5.56
N LEU A 177 7.44 -5.62 6.41
CA LEU A 177 7.36 -4.55 7.39
C LEU A 177 7.57 -5.09 8.80
N SER A 178 8.20 -4.30 9.66
CA SER A 178 8.25 -4.61 11.09
C SER A 178 6.83 -4.77 11.62
N GLN A 179 6.58 -5.91 12.27
CA GLN A 179 5.31 -6.24 12.91
C GLN A 179 4.11 -6.06 11.97
N PHE A 180 4.16 -6.63 10.76
CA PHE A 180 3.01 -6.68 9.87
C PHE A 180 1.95 -7.70 10.36
N LEU A 181 1.24 -7.31 11.42
CA LEU A 181 0.31 -8.14 12.16
C LEU A 181 -1.15 -7.77 11.88
N LEU A 182 -2.01 -8.77 11.91
CA LEU A 182 -3.46 -8.65 11.93
C LEU A 182 -4.02 -9.48 13.08
N ILE A 183 -4.62 -8.81 14.06
CA ILE A 183 -5.16 -9.40 15.29
C ILE A 183 -4.09 -10.28 15.97
N ASP A 184 -2.98 -9.63 16.35
CA ASP A 184 -1.83 -10.22 17.06
C ASP A 184 -1.09 -11.35 16.32
N LYS A 185 -1.46 -11.65 15.07
CA LYS A 185 -0.85 -12.70 14.26
C LYS A 185 -0.15 -12.12 13.03
N PRO A 186 1.05 -12.61 12.64
CA PRO A 186 1.66 -12.24 11.37
C PRO A 186 0.72 -12.50 10.20
N ILE A 187 0.62 -11.53 9.29
CA ILE A 187 -0.12 -11.71 8.03
C ILE A 187 0.62 -12.74 7.18
N GLY A 188 -0.06 -13.81 6.79
CA GLY A 188 0.48 -14.83 5.88
C GLY A 188 0.36 -14.43 4.41
N ALA A 189 0.91 -15.28 3.53
CA ALA A 189 0.64 -15.15 2.11
C ALA A 189 -0.85 -15.40 1.81
N ILE A 190 -1.39 -14.65 0.83
CA ILE A 190 -2.73 -14.87 0.30
C ILE A 190 -2.57 -15.63 -1.01
N GLU A 191 -3.23 -16.79 -1.08
CA GLU A 191 -3.40 -17.55 -2.32
C GLU A 191 -4.88 -17.54 -2.68
N SER A 192 -5.17 -17.31 -3.95
CA SER A 192 -6.53 -17.42 -4.50
C SER A 192 -6.44 -18.22 -5.80
N GLY A 193 -7.44 -19.06 -6.09
CA GLY A 193 -7.42 -19.99 -7.22
C GLY A 193 -6.90 -21.39 -6.89
N ASN A 194 -7.02 -22.32 -7.85
CA ASN A 194 -6.75 -23.75 -7.68
C ASN A 194 -5.29 -24.16 -7.91
N HIS A 195 -4.39 -23.22 -8.16
CA HIS A 195 -2.98 -23.50 -8.45
C HIS A 195 -2.09 -23.18 -7.24
N LYS A 196 -1.40 -24.20 -6.75
CA LYS A 196 -0.28 -24.04 -5.81
C LYS A 196 0.91 -23.52 -6.60
N TYR A 197 1.19 -22.23 -6.51
CA TYR A 197 2.34 -21.63 -7.19
C TYR A 197 3.63 -21.99 -6.46
N ASP A 198 4.67 -22.35 -7.21
CA ASP A 198 5.99 -22.56 -6.63
C ASP A 198 6.62 -21.21 -6.25
N THR A 199 6.71 -20.97 -4.95
CA THR A 199 7.30 -19.77 -4.34
C THR A 199 8.77 -19.55 -4.71
N SER A 200 9.47 -20.57 -5.25
CA SER A 200 10.89 -20.49 -5.62
C SER A 200 11.19 -19.57 -6.82
N THR A 201 10.17 -19.24 -7.62
CA THR A 201 10.30 -18.38 -8.82
C THR A 201 9.93 -16.92 -8.59
N PHE A 202 9.44 -16.56 -7.41
CA PHE A 202 9.08 -15.19 -7.08
C PHE A 202 10.34 -14.41 -6.67
N SER A 203 10.90 -13.65 -7.61
CA SER A 203 11.82 -12.57 -7.26
C SER A 203 11.05 -11.57 -6.40
N VAL A 204 11.45 -11.43 -5.14
CA VAL A 204 10.86 -10.59 -4.09
C VAL A 204 11.00 -9.07 -4.37
N LYS A 205 11.27 -8.68 -5.62
CA LYS A 205 11.61 -7.31 -6.03
C LYS A 205 10.77 -6.80 -7.20
N GLU A 206 9.46 -6.91 -7.10
CA GLU A 206 8.59 -5.90 -7.73
C GLU A 206 8.07 -5.01 -6.61
N THR A 207 8.97 -4.19 -6.05
CA THR A 207 8.54 -3.11 -5.19
C THR A 207 7.85 -2.06 -6.06
N MET A 208 6.90 -1.32 -5.49
CA MET A 208 6.29 -0.16 -6.16
C MET A 208 7.35 0.78 -6.78
N TYR A 209 8.51 0.91 -6.13
CA TYR A 209 9.63 1.71 -6.58
C TYR A 209 10.29 1.21 -7.87
N ASP A 210 10.34 -0.11 -8.10
CA ASP A 210 10.87 -0.67 -9.34
C ASP A 210 9.94 -0.39 -10.53
N LEU A 211 8.62 -0.35 -10.28
CA LEU A 211 7.61 -0.04 -11.27
C LEU A 211 7.63 1.45 -11.68
N PHE A 212 7.66 2.38 -10.71
CA PHE A 212 7.72 3.81 -11.00
C PHE A 212 9.07 4.27 -11.57
N ALA A 213 10.18 3.59 -11.27
CA ALA A 213 11.49 3.91 -11.84
C ALA A 213 11.62 3.53 -13.34
N SER A 214 10.74 2.68 -13.86
CA SER A 214 10.78 2.19 -15.24
C SER A 214 9.94 3.02 -16.23
N ASP A 215 9.05 3.88 -15.73
CA ASP A 215 8.19 4.73 -16.57
C ASP A 215 8.90 6.06 -16.88
N ARG A 216 9.45 6.17 -18.10
CA ARG A 216 10.16 7.37 -18.58
C ARG A 216 9.28 8.63 -18.66
N ASN A 217 7.97 8.50 -18.50
CA ASN A 217 7.03 9.62 -18.46
C ASN A 217 6.64 10.06 -17.04
N VAL A 218 7.13 9.38 -16.01
CA VAL A 218 6.96 9.75 -14.59
C VAL A 218 8.34 9.87 -13.96
N VAL A 219 9.10 10.89 -14.39
CA VAL A 219 10.36 11.25 -13.73
C VAL A 219 10.10 12.45 -12.81
N PRO A 220 10.00 12.27 -11.49
CA PRO A 220 10.48 13.29 -10.57
C PRO A 220 11.95 13.50 -10.90
N SER A 221 12.35 14.74 -11.16
CA SER A 221 13.71 15.08 -11.55
C SER A 221 14.68 14.67 -10.45
N THR A 222 15.26 13.48 -10.60
CA THR A 222 16.25 12.87 -9.70
C THR A 222 15.67 12.10 -8.50
N ARG A 223 16.40 11.02 -8.20
CA ARG A 223 16.26 10.05 -7.09
C ARG A 223 16.09 10.66 -5.68
N LYS A 224 16.19 11.99 -5.53
CA LYS A 224 15.99 12.77 -4.30
C LYS A 224 14.53 13.20 -4.08
N ASP A 225 13.74 13.37 -5.14
CA ASP A 225 12.46 14.10 -5.07
C ASP A 225 11.32 13.32 -4.40
N VAL A 226 11.27 11.98 -4.54
CA VAL A 226 10.23 11.19 -3.87
C VAL A 226 10.48 11.09 -2.36
N ARG A 227 11.75 11.13 -1.93
CA ARG A 227 12.10 11.20 -0.51
C ARG A 227 11.80 12.59 0.06
N SER A 228 12.10 13.67 -0.66
CA SER A 228 11.82 15.03 -0.18
C SER A 228 10.33 15.35 -0.09
N LEU A 229 9.49 14.79 -0.98
CA LEU A 229 8.02 14.94 -0.91
C LEU A 229 7.39 14.24 0.32
N LEU A 230 8.12 13.36 0.99
CA LEU A 230 7.69 12.65 2.20
C LEU A 230 8.35 13.19 3.49
N ASP A 231 9.28 14.16 3.40
CA ASP A 231 10.13 14.61 4.51
C ASP A 231 9.91 16.09 4.88
N VAL A 232 8.68 16.59 4.82
CA VAL A 232 8.35 17.93 5.31
C VAL A 232 7.81 17.85 6.74
N ASP A 233 8.72 17.67 7.71
CA ASP A 233 8.61 18.21 9.07
C ASP A 233 9.93 18.02 9.82
N LYS A 234 10.87 18.93 9.57
CA LYS A 234 12.00 19.17 10.50
C LYS A 234 12.25 20.67 10.63
N HIS A 235 11.59 21.29 11.59
CA HIS A 235 12.15 22.45 12.31
C HIS A 235 11.77 22.35 13.80
N SER A 236 12.69 21.80 14.60
CA SER A 236 13.21 22.43 15.82
C SER A 236 14.00 21.40 16.64
N ALA A 237 15.31 21.61 16.71
CA ALA A 237 16.17 21.38 17.88
C ALA A 237 17.61 21.30 17.37
N SER A 238 18.28 22.45 17.46
CA SER A 238 19.73 22.58 17.51
C SER A 238 20.32 21.67 18.59
N PHE A 239 21.29 20.81 18.25
CA PHE A 239 22.37 20.47 19.18
C PHE A 239 23.65 20.16 18.41
N SER A 240 24.73 20.58 19.05
CA SER A 240 26.07 20.90 18.54
C SER A 240 26.91 19.73 18.06
N GLU A 241 27.90 20.11 17.25
CA GLU A 241 29.04 19.37 16.71
C GLU A 241 29.70 18.36 17.64
N GLY A 242 30.20 17.27 17.05
CA GLY A 242 31.07 16.28 17.71
C GLY A 242 31.47 15.14 16.78
N TYR A 243 32.36 15.43 15.84
CA TYR A 243 33.06 14.47 14.96
C TYR A 243 34.07 13.65 15.79
N ILE A 244 34.25 12.33 15.57
CA ILE A 244 35.44 11.66 14.95
C ILE A 244 35.26 10.11 15.01
N PRO A 245 35.87 9.32 14.08
CA PRO A 245 35.36 8.02 13.60
C PRO A 245 36.29 6.79 13.79
N TYR A 246 35.81 5.64 13.26
CA TYR A 246 36.51 4.36 12.92
C TYR A 246 36.89 3.37 14.05
N ALA A 247 36.42 2.12 13.94
CA ALA A 247 37.20 1.00 13.37
C ALA A 247 36.44 -0.34 13.43
N SER A 248 36.54 -1.08 12.34
CA SER A 248 36.20 -2.48 12.12
C SER A 248 36.94 -3.46 13.05
N LEU A 249 36.33 -4.60 13.36
CA LEU A 249 36.92 -5.95 13.20
C LEU A 249 35.88 -7.04 13.55
N ALA A 250 35.81 -8.05 12.69
CA ALA A 250 35.00 -9.27 12.82
C ALA A 250 35.79 -10.37 13.57
N PRO A 251 35.23 -11.56 13.83
CA PRO A 251 35.43 -12.33 15.06
C PRO A 251 36.56 -13.35 15.00
N GLU A 252 37.11 -13.71 16.17
CA GLU A 252 37.93 -14.91 16.34
C GLU A 252 37.15 -16.03 17.04
N ASN A 253 37.19 -17.18 16.38
CA ASN A 253 36.81 -18.49 16.90
C ASN A 253 37.86 -18.96 17.91
N THR A 254 37.44 -19.50 19.05
CA THR A 254 38.21 -20.55 19.73
C THR A 254 37.30 -21.58 20.39
N CYS A 255 37.37 -22.79 19.84
CA CYS A 255 36.92 -24.03 20.43
C CYS A 255 37.97 -24.50 21.45
N VAL A 256 37.59 -24.80 22.70
CA VAL A 256 38.32 -25.76 23.55
C VAL A 256 37.32 -26.56 24.40
N GLN A 257 37.57 -27.87 24.39
CA GLN A 257 36.84 -28.99 24.99
C GLN A 257 36.99 -29.14 26.52
N LEU A 258 35.94 -29.72 27.11
CA LEU A 258 35.89 -30.82 28.12
C LEU A 258 36.46 -30.67 29.54
N SER A 259 35.55 -30.83 30.53
CA SER A 259 35.61 -31.79 31.67
C SER A 259 34.30 -31.65 32.47
N LEU A 260 33.31 -32.54 32.36
CA LEU A 260 33.04 -33.67 33.28
C LEU A 260 33.45 -33.40 34.74
N ASP A 261 32.46 -33.28 35.63
CA ASP A 261 32.41 -34.01 36.89
C ASP A 261 30.96 -34.12 37.39
N PHE A 262 30.54 -35.36 37.62
CA PHE A 262 29.33 -35.79 38.34
C PHE A 262 29.69 -35.94 39.82
N ILE A 263 28.89 -35.36 40.73
CA ILE A 263 28.28 -36.02 41.91
C ILE A 263 26.95 -35.30 42.16
#